data_AF-A0A8H7KF55-F1
#
_entry.id   AF-A0A8H7KF55-F1
#
_cell.length_a   1.000
_cell.length_b   1.000
_cell.length_c   1.000
_cell.angle_alpha   90.00
_cell.angle_beta   90.00
_cell.angle_gamma   90.00
#
_symmetry.space_group_name_H-M   'P 1'
#
loop_
_entity.id
_entity.type
_entity.pdbx_description
1 polymer ?
#
loop_
_entity_poly.entity_id
_entity_poly.type
_entity_poly.pdbx_seq_one_letter_code
_entity_poly.pdbx_strand_id
1 'polypeptide(L)'
;MADDIATVPAFSGSKKNKKDVPYTSPEDGMDIMEVANEGQVDQLKKIAADGNAHFHRLGWKRLTIVTIVEAVALGALSLPAAFHTLGMFLGVLLSVLLGVATIFTSYIIGQVKLKHPEILHYADAGRMLLGRFGYELFGAAFVLELLFVVGSHALTGSIALVTINGGKVCSIAFSAVSAVILLILAIPPSFSEVAILGYVDFVSIVAAIGITIIATGIQGTNSPGGLSSIEWTVWPKEDLSFSKAFVSVSNIVLAYSFAIGQFSFMDEMHTPRDYMKSIWASVSIQIVIYTLTGAICYAFIGPNVQSPALLSAGNLVSKIAFGVALPVIFISGSINTTVALRYVHGRMFKNSVARYVNTPLGWSTWIGLVTIFTILAWIIAEAIPIFSDLLSICSSLFVSGFSFYIPAVMWFVMLREGKGMQRTTSP
;
A
#
# COMPACT_ATOMS: atom_id res chain seq x y z
N MET A 1 55.62 -1.58 10.13
CA MET A 1 54.98 -2.90 10.29
C MET A 1 53.53 -2.67 9.87
N ALA A 2 53.19 -2.41 8.59
CA ALA A 2 53.44 -3.19 7.36
C ALA A 2 53.00 -4.65 7.59
N ASP A 3 52.04 -5.28 6.91
CA ASP A 3 51.10 -5.00 5.81
C ASP A 3 49.82 -5.84 6.14
N ASP A 4 48.60 -5.61 5.65
CA ASP A 4 48.12 -6.08 4.35
C ASP A 4 46.71 -5.52 4.03
N ILE A 5 46.59 -5.02 2.80
CA ILE A 5 45.38 -4.51 2.15
C ILE A 5 44.86 -5.62 1.22
N ALA A 6 43.60 -6.04 1.37
CA ALA A 6 42.93 -6.88 0.38
C ALA A 6 42.12 -6.02 -0.60
N THR A 7 42.74 -5.71 -1.74
CA THR A 7 42.15 -5.06 -2.91
C THR A 7 41.16 -5.98 -3.63
N VAL A 8 40.01 -5.42 -4.00
CA VAL A 8 38.98 -6.02 -4.88
C VAL A 8 39.55 -6.22 -6.29
N PRO A 9 39.39 -7.39 -6.96
CA PRO A 9 39.87 -7.54 -8.33
C PRO A 9 38.97 -6.82 -9.33
N ALA A 10 39.58 -6.01 -10.19
CA ALA A 10 38.98 -5.47 -11.40
C ALA A 10 38.77 -6.59 -12.44
N PHE A 11 37.56 -6.74 -12.97
CA PHE A 11 37.28 -7.65 -14.08
C PHE A 11 37.81 -7.06 -15.39
N SER A 12 38.92 -7.61 -15.88
CA SER A 12 39.51 -7.31 -17.19
C SER A 12 38.70 -7.97 -18.31
N GLY A 13 38.40 -7.22 -19.37
CA GLY A 13 37.79 -7.74 -20.59
C GLY A 13 38.66 -8.79 -21.29
N SER A 14 38.06 -9.94 -21.62
CA SER A 14 38.64 -10.94 -22.51
C SER A 14 37.71 -11.16 -23.71
N LYS A 15 38.18 -10.75 -24.89
CA LYS A 15 37.59 -11.15 -26.18
C LYS A 15 37.79 -12.67 -26.34
N LYS A 16 36.70 -13.44 -26.41
CA LYS A 16 36.73 -14.83 -26.89
C LYS A 16 35.72 -15.03 -28.03
N ASN A 17 36.25 -15.58 -29.11
CA ASN A 17 35.59 -15.99 -30.34
C ASN A 17 34.34 -16.84 -30.10
N LYS A 18 33.21 -16.46 -30.73
CA LYS A 18 32.12 -17.39 -31.04
C LYS A 18 32.59 -18.31 -32.16
N LYS A 19 32.81 -19.59 -31.86
CA LYS A 19 32.81 -20.68 -32.85
C LYS A 19 31.43 -21.32 -32.83
N ASP A 20 31.00 -21.71 -34.03
CA ASP A 20 29.69 -22.21 -34.42
C ASP A 20 29.25 -23.47 -33.66
N VAL A 21 27.94 -23.55 -33.38
CA VAL A 21 27.23 -24.79 -33.01
C VAL A 21 26.03 -24.92 -33.96
N PRO A 22 25.78 -26.09 -34.59
CA PRO A 22 24.92 -26.18 -35.76
C PRO A 22 23.43 -26.19 -35.40
N TYR A 23 22.65 -25.44 -36.19
CA TYR A 23 21.20 -25.40 -36.18
C TYR A 23 20.63 -26.65 -36.85
N THR A 24 19.85 -27.46 -36.14
CA THR A 24 19.01 -28.52 -36.71
C THR A 24 17.71 -27.91 -37.23
N SER A 25 17.38 -28.21 -38.49
CA SER A 25 16.24 -27.68 -39.24
C SER A 25 14.87 -27.99 -38.63
N PRO A 26 13.93 -27.03 -38.59
CA PRO A 26 12.51 -27.29 -38.44
C PRO A 26 11.80 -27.14 -39.79
N GLU A 27 11.75 -28.22 -40.58
CA GLU A 27 10.67 -28.39 -41.56
C GLU A 27 9.61 -29.28 -40.89
N ASP A 28 8.44 -28.68 -40.68
CA ASP A 28 7.13 -29.25 -40.30
C ASP A 28 6.52 -28.53 -39.08
N GLY A 29 5.81 -27.44 -39.39
CA GLY A 29 5.05 -26.68 -38.40
C GLY A 29 4.72 -25.24 -38.84
N MET A 30 4.55 -25.01 -40.14
CA MET A 30 4.10 -23.74 -40.69
C MET A 30 2.64 -23.91 -41.08
N ASP A 31 1.71 -23.51 -40.21
CA ASP A 31 0.35 -23.14 -40.66
C ASP A 31 -0.54 -22.41 -39.63
N ILE A 32 -0.02 -21.49 -38.81
CA ILE A 32 -0.85 -20.42 -38.18
C ILE A 32 0.02 -19.29 -37.58
N MET A 33 0.79 -18.56 -38.41
CA MET A 33 1.29 -17.20 -38.06
C MET A 33 2.00 -16.52 -39.25
N GLU A 34 1.27 -16.23 -40.31
CA GLU A 34 1.60 -15.16 -41.27
C GLU A 34 0.25 -14.52 -41.58
N VAL A 35 -0.08 -13.33 -41.09
CA VAL A 35 0.44 -12.04 -41.59
C VAL A 35 0.47 -11.03 -40.44
N ALA A 36 1.64 -10.79 -39.86
CA ALA A 36 1.95 -9.54 -39.16
C ALA A 36 3.11 -8.90 -39.91
N ASN A 37 2.87 -7.76 -40.54
CA ASN A 37 3.86 -7.05 -41.35
C ASN A 37 5.11 -6.77 -40.49
N GLU A 38 6.34 -7.00 -41.00
CA GLU A 38 7.59 -6.76 -40.25
C GLU A 38 7.63 -5.32 -39.67
N GLY A 39 7.06 -4.36 -40.40
CA GLY A 39 6.89 -2.99 -39.93
C GLY A 39 5.95 -2.83 -38.72
N GLN A 40 4.91 -3.66 -38.58
CA GLN A 40 4.03 -3.70 -37.41
C GLN A 40 4.72 -4.37 -36.21
N VAL A 41 5.55 -5.39 -36.43
CA VAL A 41 6.34 -6.04 -35.37
C VAL A 41 7.39 -5.06 -34.83
N ASP A 42 8.05 -4.30 -35.69
CA ASP A 42 9.01 -3.27 -35.27
C ASP A 42 8.34 -2.03 -34.67
N GLN A 43 7.14 -1.65 -35.13
CA GLN A 43 6.32 -0.65 -34.44
C GLN A 43 5.90 -1.12 -33.06
N LEU A 44 5.46 -2.38 -32.91
CA LEU A 44 5.12 -2.97 -31.61
C LEU A 44 6.35 -3.05 -30.70
N LYS A 45 7.53 -3.40 -31.23
CA LYS A 45 8.78 -3.36 -30.48
C LYS A 45 9.19 -1.94 -30.07
N LYS A 46 9.00 -0.94 -30.94
CA LYS A 46 9.23 0.48 -30.59
C LYS A 46 8.22 0.99 -29.57
N ILE A 47 6.94 0.68 -29.71
CA ILE A 47 5.91 1.03 -28.72
C ILE A 47 6.18 0.31 -27.39
N ALA A 48 6.62 -0.95 -27.43
CA ALA A 48 7.03 -1.69 -26.24
C ALA A 48 8.32 -1.15 -25.63
N ALA A 49 9.30 -0.70 -26.44
CA ALA A 49 10.55 -0.11 -25.99
C ALA A 49 10.36 1.31 -25.44
N ASP A 50 9.53 2.14 -26.07
CA ASP A 50 9.14 3.47 -25.60
C ASP A 50 8.26 3.37 -24.35
N GLY A 51 7.36 2.39 -24.31
CA GLY A 51 6.65 2.01 -23.10
C GLY A 51 7.61 1.61 -21.98
N ASN A 52 8.54 0.69 -22.25
CA ASN A 52 9.53 0.22 -21.29
C ASN A 52 10.47 1.34 -20.80
N ALA A 53 10.89 2.25 -21.69
CA ALA A 53 11.70 3.41 -21.36
C ALA A 53 10.92 4.49 -20.57
N HIS A 54 9.60 4.59 -20.78
CA HIS A 54 8.72 5.42 -19.96
C HIS A 54 8.54 4.85 -18.54
N PHE A 55 8.49 3.51 -18.40
CA PHE A 55 8.31 2.81 -17.12
C PHE A 55 9.57 2.71 -16.25
N HIS A 56 10.77 3.11 -16.69
CA HIS A 56 12.02 3.06 -15.88
C HIS A 56 12.59 4.44 -15.53
N ARG A 57 11.74 5.42 -15.22
CA ARG A 57 12.16 6.81 -14.93
C ARG A 57 12.08 7.19 -13.46
N LEU A 58 11.62 6.29 -12.58
CA LEU A 58 11.43 6.63 -11.17
C LEU A 58 12.77 6.65 -10.43
N GLY A 59 13.19 7.84 -10.00
CA GLY A 59 14.31 7.99 -9.07
C GLY A 59 13.87 7.79 -7.62
N TRP A 60 14.79 7.41 -6.74
CA TRP A 60 14.51 7.14 -5.32
C TRP A 60 13.80 8.31 -4.60
N LYS A 61 14.07 9.55 -4.98
CA LYS A 61 13.39 10.72 -4.40
C LYS A 61 11.89 10.75 -4.71
N ARG A 62 11.53 10.46 -5.98
CA ARG A 62 10.13 10.38 -6.39
C ARG A 62 9.46 9.16 -5.77
N LEU A 63 10.17 8.03 -5.70
CA LEU A 63 9.67 6.85 -5.00
C LEU A 63 9.42 7.12 -3.51
N THR A 64 10.29 7.89 -2.84
CA THR A 64 10.08 8.30 -1.44
C THR A 64 8.72 8.95 -1.26
N ILE A 65 8.38 9.88 -2.16
CA ILE A 65 7.10 10.58 -2.14
C ILE A 65 5.96 9.60 -2.41
N VAL A 66 6.06 8.77 -3.46
CA VAL A 66 5.04 7.75 -3.78
C VAL A 66 4.78 6.84 -2.58
N THR A 67 5.83 6.35 -1.92
CA THR A 67 5.70 5.49 -0.73
C THR A 67 5.07 6.22 0.45
N ILE A 68 5.36 7.51 0.65
CA ILE A 68 4.74 8.31 1.70
C ILE A 68 3.25 8.51 1.41
N VAL A 69 2.90 8.85 0.17
CA VAL A 69 1.50 9.02 -0.27
C VAL A 69 0.72 7.72 -0.08
N GLU A 70 1.31 6.59 -0.46
CA GLU A 70 0.67 5.27 -0.35
C GLU A 70 0.48 4.85 1.12
N ALA A 71 1.46 5.14 1.99
CA ALA A 71 1.44 4.69 3.36
C ALA A 71 0.60 5.60 4.28
N VAL A 72 0.72 6.92 4.13
CA VAL A 72 0.07 7.90 5.00
C VAL A 72 -1.33 8.17 4.48
N ALA A 73 -2.27 7.33 4.90
CA ALA A 73 -3.69 7.47 4.58
C ALA A 73 -4.55 7.32 5.85
N LEU A 74 -5.60 6.51 5.78
CA LEU A 74 -6.58 6.32 6.85
C LEU A 74 -5.99 5.68 8.12
N GLY A 75 -4.94 4.85 8.00
CA GLY A 75 -4.32 4.18 9.14
C GLY A 75 -3.81 5.15 10.22
N ALA A 76 -3.33 6.34 9.84
CA ALA A 76 -2.90 7.35 10.80
C ALA A 76 -4.03 7.85 11.72
N LEU A 77 -5.28 7.77 11.23
CA LEU A 77 -6.45 8.30 11.93
C LEU A 77 -6.98 7.37 13.03
N SER A 78 -6.60 6.08 13.04
CA SER A 78 -6.94 5.16 14.14
C SER A 78 -5.88 5.10 15.23
N LEU A 79 -4.68 5.65 15.00
CA LEU A 79 -3.57 5.58 15.96
C LEU A 79 -3.89 6.19 17.33
N PRO A 80 -4.55 7.36 17.44
CA PRO A 80 -4.89 7.91 18.75
C PRO A 80 -5.75 6.95 19.59
N ALA A 81 -6.69 6.24 18.95
CA ALA A 81 -7.53 5.25 19.64
C ALA A 81 -6.74 4.00 20.05
N ALA A 82 -5.74 3.60 19.25
CA ALA A 82 -4.81 2.53 19.63
C ALA A 82 -3.95 2.93 20.85
N PHE A 83 -3.46 4.17 20.90
CA PHE A 83 -2.70 4.71 22.03
C PHE A 83 -3.55 4.80 23.29
N HIS A 84 -4.81 5.21 23.17
CA HIS A 84 -5.77 5.18 24.27
C HIS A 84 -5.99 3.78 24.84
N THR A 85 -5.99 2.75 23.99
CA THR A 85 -6.21 1.37 24.44
C THR A 85 -4.95 0.75 25.05
N LEU A 86 -3.79 0.96 24.41
CA LEU A 86 -2.51 0.35 24.79
C LEU A 86 -1.72 1.16 25.81
N GLY A 87 -2.10 2.41 26.04
CA GLY A 87 -1.31 3.37 26.81
C GLY A 87 -0.21 4.03 25.97
N MET A 88 0.28 5.18 26.45
CA MET A 88 1.30 5.98 25.77
C MET A 88 2.58 5.18 25.49
N PHE A 89 3.06 4.42 26.49
CA PHE A 89 4.32 3.70 26.37
C PHE A 89 4.28 2.64 25.26
N LEU A 90 3.28 1.75 25.28
CA LEU A 90 3.16 0.71 24.27
C LEU A 90 2.78 1.27 22.90
N GLY A 91 1.94 2.31 22.84
CA GLY A 91 1.62 3.00 21.59
C GLY A 91 2.87 3.53 20.87
N VAL A 92 3.73 4.26 21.59
CA VAL A 92 5.01 4.77 21.06
C VAL A 92 5.94 3.61 20.71
N LEU A 93 6.13 2.67 21.64
CA LEU A 93 7.04 1.54 21.45
C LEU A 93 6.69 0.74 20.19
N LEU A 94 5.42 0.36 20.02
CA LEU A 94 4.97 -0.42 18.86
C LEU A 94 5.03 0.41 17.57
N SER A 95 4.66 1.69 17.61
CA SER A 95 4.76 2.56 16.43
C SER A 95 6.20 2.63 15.91
N VAL A 96 7.19 2.77 16.80
CA VAL A 96 8.61 2.83 16.42
C VAL A 96 9.14 1.45 16.03
N LEU A 97 8.91 0.42 16.84
CA LEU A 97 9.44 -0.93 16.59
C LEU A 97 8.89 -1.54 15.30
N LEU A 98 7.59 -1.38 15.02
CA LEU A 98 7.01 -1.86 13.78
C LEU A 98 7.55 -1.10 12.58
N GLY A 99 7.79 0.22 12.70
CA GLY A 99 8.45 0.98 11.64
C GLY A 99 9.87 0.48 11.36
N VAL A 100 10.67 0.22 12.41
CA VAL A 100 12.02 -0.37 12.25
C VAL A 100 11.96 -1.77 11.64
N ALA A 101 10.99 -2.60 12.07
CA ALA A 101 10.76 -3.90 11.47
C ALA A 101 10.39 -3.79 9.98
N THR A 102 9.56 -2.82 9.61
CA THR A 102 9.21 -2.53 8.21
C THR A 102 10.42 -2.15 7.38
N ILE A 103 11.37 -1.37 7.91
CA ILE A 103 12.64 -1.07 7.21
C ILE A 103 13.40 -2.37 6.93
N PHE A 104 13.52 -3.25 7.93
CA PHE A 104 14.23 -4.52 7.79
C PHE A 104 13.55 -5.47 6.79
N THR A 105 12.23 -5.59 6.84
CA THR A 105 11.49 -6.47 5.90
C THR A 105 11.48 -5.91 4.49
N SER A 106 11.42 -4.58 4.34
CA SER A 106 11.61 -3.89 3.06
C SER A 106 13.00 -4.12 2.48
N TYR A 107 14.04 -4.17 3.31
CA TYR A 107 15.37 -4.57 2.87
C TYR A 107 15.38 -5.98 2.28
N ILE A 108 14.71 -6.93 2.94
CA ILE A 108 14.58 -8.31 2.42
C ILE A 108 13.85 -8.30 1.06
N ILE A 109 12.72 -7.62 0.95
CA ILE A 109 11.95 -7.51 -0.29
C ILE A 109 12.83 -6.92 -1.40
N GLY A 110 13.59 -5.88 -1.10
CA GLY A 110 14.54 -5.27 -2.03
C GLY A 110 15.62 -6.23 -2.52
N GLN A 111 16.21 -6.99 -1.61
CA GLN A 111 17.21 -8.00 -1.96
C GLN A 111 16.62 -9.13 -2.82
N VAL A 112 15.39 -9.56 -2.53
CA VAL A 112 14.66 -10.54 -3.34
C VAL A 112 14.47 -10.02 -4.76
N LYS A 113 13.98 -8.78 -4.93
CA LYS A 113 13.79 -8.17 -6.26
C LYS A 113 15.10 -8.02 -7.02
N LEU A 114 16.20 -7.67 -6.36
CA LEU A 114 17.52 -7.57 -6.99
C LEU A 114 18.06 -8.93 -7.45
N LYS A 115 17.76 -10.01 -6.70
CA LYS A 115 18.14 -11.39 -7.05
C LYS A 115 17.22 -12.00 -8.10
N HIS A 116 15.94 -11.64 -8.07
CA HIS A 116 14.87 -12.14 -8.94
C HIS A 116 14.14 -10.99 -9.63
N PRO A 117 14.76 -10.35 -10.66
CA PRO A 117 14.15 -9.22 -11.36
C PRO A 117 12.82 -9.54 -12.03
N GLU A 118 12.55 -10.82 -12.33
CA GLU A 118 11.31 -11.33 -12.92
C GLU A 118 10.07 -11.19 -12.03
N ILE A 119 10.24 -10.96 -10.72
CA ILE A 119 9.13 -10.74 -9.78
C ILE A 119 8.60 -9.32 -9.99
N LEU A 120 7.43 -9.19 -10.61
CA LEU A 120 6.81 -7.89 -10.87
C LEU A 120 5.84 -7.50 -9.74
N HIS A 121 5.21 -8.50 -9.10
CA HIS A 121 4.22 -8.31 -8.04
C HIS A 121 4.38 -9.38 -6.96
N TYR A 122 3.74 -9.18 -5.80
CA TYR A 122 3.74 -10.18 -4.72
C TYR A 122 3.17 -11.54 -5.12
N ALA A 123 2.26 -11.59 -6.10
CA ALA A 123 1.77 -12.85 -6.66
C ALA A 123 2.92 -13.70 -7.26
N ASP A 124 3.88 -13.05 -7.93
CA ASP A 124 5.05 -13.74 -8.52
C ASP A 124 5.98 -14.27 -7.41
N ALA A 125 6.17 -13.51 -6.33
CA ALA A 125 6.90 -13.99 -5.15
C ALA A 125 6.20 -15.20 -4.52
N GLY A 126 4.87 -15.15 -4.38
CA GLY A 126 4.06 -16.28 -3.94
C GLY A 126 4.24 -17.51 -4.85
N ARG A 127 4.33 -17.29 -6.17
CA ARG A 127 4.59 -18.36 -7.15
C ARG A 127 5.93 -19.05 -6.93
N MET A 128 6.96 -18.29 -6.62
CA MET A 128 8.28 -18.84 -6.34
C MET A 128 8.31 -19.63 -5.03
N LEU A 129 7.55 -19.20 -4.02
CA LEU A 129 7.49 -19.90 -2.73
C LEU A 129 6.69 -21.21 -2.79
N LEU A 130 5.52 -21.20 -3.43
CA LEU A 130 4.53 -22.28 -3.35
C LEU A 130 3.98 -22.74 -4.72
N GLY A 131 4.64 -22.39 -5.82
CA GLY A 131 4.20 -22.74 -7.17
C GLY A 131 2.88 -22.08 -7.55
N ARG A 132 2.07 -22.76 -8.37
CA ARG A 132 0.78 -22.23 -8.84
C ARG A 132 -0.16 -21.84 -7.70
N PHE A 133 -0.19 -22.62 -6.63
CA PHE A 133 -1.03 -22.32 -5.46
C PHE A 133 -0.64 -20.98 -4.81
N GLY A 134 0.66 -20.73 -4.63
CA GLY A 134 1.13 -19.46 -4.06
C GLY A 134 0.80 -18.24 -4.91
N TYR A 135 0.85 -18.37 -6.24
CA TYR A 135 0.44 -17.30 -7.15
C TYR A 135 -1.03 -16.92 -6.95
N GLU A 136 -1.92 -17.92 -6.83
CA GLU A 136 -3.34 -17.68 -6.58
C GLU A 136 -3.60 -17.12 -5.18
N LEU A 137 -2.97 -17.69 -4.15
CA LEU A 137 -3.16 -17.29 -2.77
C LEU A 137 -2.73 -15.83 -2.55
N PHE A 138 -1.53 -15.46 -3.00
CA PHE A 138 -0.99 -14.12 -2.82
C PHE A 138 -1.71 -13.10 -3.71
N GLY A 139 -2.08 -13.52 -4.93
CA GLY A 139 -2.91 -12.70 -5.82
C GLY A 139 -4.31 -12.43 -5.24
N ALA A 140 -4.94 -13.43 -4.63
CA ALA A 140 -6.23 -13.27 -3.96
C ALA A 140 -6.10 -12.38 -2.72
N ALA A 141 -5.09 -12.63 -1.88
CA ALA A 141 -4.81 -11.80 -0.70
C ALA A 141 -4.54 -10.33 -1.08
N PHE A 142 -3.82 -10.08 -2.17
CA PHE A 142 -3.61 -8.73 -2.72
C PHE A 142 -4.92 -8.02 -3.08
N VAL A 143 -5.78 -8.68 -3.85
CA VAL A 143 -7.07 -8.09 -4.26
C VAL A 143 -7.99 -7.89 -3.07
N LEU A 144 -8.02 -8.83 -2.12
CA LEU A 144 -8.82 -8.74 -0.91
C LEU A 144 -8.33 -7.63 0.02
N GLU A 145 -7.02 -7.47 0.22
CA GLU A 145 -6.48 -6.36 1.00
C GLU A 145 -6.94 -5.01 0.43
N LEU A 146 -6.75 -4.80 -0.86
CA LEU A 146 -7.18 -3.56 -1.52
C LEU A 146 -8.70 -3.39 -1.44
N LEU A 147 -9.48 -4.48 -1.50
CA LEU A 147 -10.93 -4.42 -1.33
C LEU A 147 -11.33 -3.93 0.07
N PHE A 148 -10.66 -4.41 1.13
CA PHE A 148 -10.86 -3.93 2.49
C PHE A 148 -10.40 -2.48 2.68
N VAL A 149 -9.27 -2.10 2.08
CA VAL A 149 -8.79 -0.70 2.07
C VAL A 149 -9.84 0.21 1.42
N VAL A 150 -10.34 -0.14 0.23
CA VAL A 150 -11.39 0.65 -0.45
C VAL A 150 -12.68 0.68 0.38
N GLY A 151 -13.05 -0.43 1.03
CA GLY A 151 -14.16 -0.45 1.99
C GLY A 151 -13.95 0.54 3.14
N SER A 152 -12.73 0.67 3.66
CA SER A 152 -12.41 1.65 4.70
C SER A 152 -12.49 3.09 4.21
N HIS A 153 -12.16 3.36 2.95
CA HIS A 153 -12.39 4.65 2.30
C HIS A 153 -13.88 4.94 2.12
N ALA A 154 -14.67 3.96 1.71
CA ALA A 154 -16.12 4.10 1.61
C ALA A 154 -16.75 4.43 2.97
N LEU A 155 -16.37 3.70 4.02
CA LEU A 155 -16.80 3.95 5.39
C LEU A 155 -16.38 5.34 5.88
N THR A 156 -15.12 5.73 5.66
CA THR A 156 -14.62 7.05 6.09
C THR A 156 -15.32 8.18 5.36
N GLY A 157 -15.60 8.02 4.06
CA GLY A 157 -16.39 8.99 3.30
C GLY A 157 -17.81 9.12 3.82
N SER A 158 -18.44 8.02 4.23
CA SER A 158 -19.75 8.05 4.92
C SER A 158 -19.67 8.87 6.22
N ILE A 159 -18.68 8.58 7.07
CA ILE A 159 -18.44 9.31 8.33
C ILE A 159 -18.21 10.80 8.05
N ALA A 160 -17.42 11.13 7.03
CA ALA A 160 -17.13 12.50 6.63
C ALA A 160 -18.41 13.24 6.21
N LEU A 161 -19.21 12.66 5.32
CA LEU A 161 -20.46 13.26 4.82
C LEU A 161 -21.51 13.42 5.93
N VAL A 162 -21.67 12.41 6.80
CA VAL A 162 -22.54 12.48 7.98
C VAL A 162 -22.10 13.62 8.91
N THR A 163 -20.80 13.73 9.16
CA THR A 163 -20.23 14.76 10.05
C THR A 163 -20.44 16.16 9.47
N ILE A 164 -20.13 16.36 8.19
CA ILE A 164 -20.29 17.64 7.49
C ILE A 164 -21.76 18.09 7.50
N ASN A 165 -22.69 17.19 7.20
CA ASN A 165 -24.12 17.47 7.20
C ASN A 165 -24.73 17.62 8.62
N GLY A 166 -23.97 17.28 9.67
CA GLY A 166 -24.46 17.32 11.05
C GLY A 166 -25.49 16.24 11.36
N GLY A 167 -25.38 15.05 10.76
CA GLY A 167 -26.18 13.87 11.12
C GLY A 167 -27.64 13.88 10.66
N LYS A 168 -28.04 14.81 9.78
CA LYS A 168 -29.46 14.96 9.35
C LYS A 168 -29.94 13.95 8.32
N VAL A 169 -29.02 13.25 7.68
CA VAL A 169 -29.30 12.26 6.62
C VAL A 169 -28.81 10.90 7.12
N CYS A 170 -29.54 9.85 6.77
CA CYS A 170 -29.24 8.48 7.19
C CYS A 170 -27.82 8.08 6.73
N SER A 171 -27.07 7.43 7.63
CA SER A 171 -25.69 7.00 7.37
C SER A 171 -25.58 6.10 6.15
N ILE A 172 -26.55 5.19 5.93
CA ILE A 172 -26.55 4.29 4.77
C ILE A 172 -26.68 5.04 3.44
N ALA A 173 -27.43 6.15 3.41
CA ALA A 173 -27.58 6.97 2.21
C ALA A 173 -26.26 7.67 1.88
N PHE A 174 -25.56 8.22 2.87
CA PHE A 174 -24.24 8.81 2.65
C PHE A 174 -23.15 7.78 2.38
N SER A 175 -23.28 6.56 2.90
CA SER A 175 -22.42 5.46 2.54
C SER A 175 -22.55 5.08 1.07
N ALA A 176 -23.79 4.99 0.56
CA ALA A 176 -24.04 4.76 -0.86
C ALA A 176 -23.47 5.91 -1.72
N VAL A 177 -23.64 7.18 -1.29
CA VAL A 177 -23.03 8.34 -1.98
C VAL A 177 -21.51 8.25 -1.99
N SER A 178 -20.91 7.88 -0.86
CA SER A 178 -19.45 7.68 -0.74
C SER A 178 -18.95 6.62 -1.73
N ALA A 179 -19.64 5.48 -1.82
CA ALA A 179 -19.33 4.43 -2.80
C ALA A 179 -19.47 4.92 -4.25
N VAL A 180 -20.51 5.70 -4.56
CA VAL A 180 -20.70 6.27 -5.91
C VAL A 180 -19.57 7.24 -6.28
N ILE A 181 -19.12 8.08 -5.35
CA ILE A 181 -17.98 8.99 -5.58
C ILE A 181 -16.71 8.18 -5.86
N LEU A 182 -16.42 7.16 -5.04
CA LEU A 182 -15.28 6.27 -5.26
C LEU A 182 -15.34 5.57 -6.62
N LEU A 183 -16.52 5.06 -6.99
CA LEU A 183 -16.75 4.42 -8.29
C LEU A 183 -16.39 5.37 -9.43
N ILE A 184 -16.97 6.58 -9.44
CA ILE A 184 -16.76 7.56 -10.51
C ILE A 184 -15.28 7.92 -10.64
N LEU A 185 -14.60 8.15 -9.52
CA LEU A 185 -13.19 8.51 -9.50
C LEU A 185 -12.25 7.34 -9.85
N ALA A 186 -12.72 6.09 -9.77
CA ALA A 186 -11.96 4.90 -10.16
C ALA A 186 -12.12 4.52 -11.64
N ILE A 187 -13.06 5.14 -12.38
CA ILE A 187 -13.29 4.86 -13.79
C ILE A 187 -12.04 5.11 -14.66
N PRO A 188 -11.27 6.21 -14.51
CA PRO A 188 -10.10 6.44 -15.34
C PRO A 188 -9.07 5.31 -15.16
N PRO A 189 -8.75 4.54 -16.23
CA PRO A 189 -7.88 3.39 -16.09
C PRO A 189 -6.41 3.78 -15.97
N SER A 190 -5.98 5.01 -16.28
CA SER A 190 -4.55 5.41 -16.37
C SER A 190 -4.00 6.11 -15.13
N PHE A 191 -2.82 5.67 -14.67
CA PHE A 191 -2.06 6.29 -13.57
C PHE A 191 -1.15 7.45 -13.98
N SER A 192 -0.95 7.69 -15.28
CA SER A 192 0.00 8.70 -15.78
C SER A 192 -0.30 10.12 -15.30
N GLU A 193 -1.52 10.38 -14.83
CA GLU A 193 -1.98 11.67 -14.27
C GLU A 193 -2.10 11.67 -12.73
N VAL A 194 -1.92 10.51 -12.09
CA VAL A 194 -2.22 10.27 -10.66
C VAL A 194 -1.05 10.63 -9.74
N ALA A 195 0.17 10.75 -10.27
CA ALA A 195 1.32 11.21 -9.48
C ALA A 195 1.07 12.60 -8.87
N ILE A 196 0.34 13.48 -9.57
CA ILE A 196 -0.06 14.80 -9.05
C ILE A 196 -1.14 14.66 -7.97
N LEU A 197 -2.13 13.78 -8.20
CA LEU A 197 -3.20 13.51 -7.24
C LEU A 197 -2.66 12.95 -5.92
N GLY A 198 -1.59 12.15 -5.98
CA GLY A 198 -0.89 11.68 -4.79
C GLY A 198 -0.36 12.80 -3.90
N TYR A 199 0.19 13.88 -4.48
CA TYR A 199 0.61 15.05 -3.68
C TYR A 199 -0.57 15.74 -3.01
N VAL A 200 -1.69 15.86 -3.72
CA VAL A 200 -2.92 16.45 -3.15
C VAL A 200 -3.39 15.61 -1.98
N ASP A 201 -3.39 14.28 -2.11
CA ASP A 201 -3.77 13.35 -1.04
C ASP A 201 -2.88 13.50 0.18
N PHE A 202 -1.56 13.47 -0.01
CA PHE A 202 -0.62 13.61 1.10
C PHE A 202 -0.72 14.96 1.81
N VAL A 203 -0.86 16.07 1.06
CA VAL A 203 -1.07 17.39 1.67
C VAL A 203 -2.39 17.42 2.43
N SER A 204 -3.44 16.81 1.86
CA SER A 204 -4.77 16.78 2.47
C SER A 204 -4.80 16.04 3.81
N ILE A 205 -4.15 14.86 3.91
CA ILE A 205 -4.11 14.09 5.16
C ILE A 205 -3.24 14.75 6.22
N VAL A 206 -2.07 15.29 5.85
CA VAL A 206 -1.19 15.99 6.79
C VAL A 206 -1.88 17.24 7.33
N ALA A 207 -2.55 18.00 6.47
CA ALA A 207 -3.33 19.17 6.88
C ALA A 207 -4.50 18.79 7.80
N ALA A 208 -5.25 17.73 7.47
CA ALA A 208 -6.35 17.26 8.31
C ALA A 208 -5.88 16.81 9.69
N ILE A 209 -4.80 16.02 9.76
CA ILE A 209 -4.16 15.60 11.03
C ILE A 209 -3.69 16.82 11.83
N GLY A 210 -3.00 17.77 11.18
CA GLY A 210 -2.52 18.99 11.82
C GLY A 210 -3.66 19.83 12.40
N ILE A 211 -4.75 20.01 11.65
CA ILE A 211 -5.97 20.69 12.12
C ILE A 211 -6.53 19.97 13.35
N THR A 212 -6.65 18.64 13.32
CA THR A 212 -7.14 17.84 14.45
C THR A 212 -6.25 17.98 15.69
N ILE A 213 -4.93 17.94 15.54
CA ILE A 213 -3.97 18.09 16.66
C ILE A 213 -4.11 19.50 17.28
N ILE A 214 -4.13 20.55 16.46
CA ILE A 214 -4.25 21.93 16.95
C ILE A 214 -5.59 22.13 17.66
N ALA A 215 -6.68 21.66 17.05
CA ALA A 215 -8.02 21.81 17.61
C ALA A 215 -8.19 21.09 18.94
N THR A 216 -7.67 19.86 19.05
CA THR A 216 -7.74 19.06 20.27
C THR A 216 -6.82 19.63 21.35
N GLY A 217 -5.64 20.16 20.99
CA GLY A 217 -4.76 20.87 21.91
C GLY A 217 -5.39 22.13 22.51
N ILE A 218 -6.08 22.93 21.70
CA ILE A 218 -6.82 24.11 22.18
C ILE A 218 -7.96 23.69 23.11
N GLN A 219 -8.72 22.65 22.74
CA GLN A 219 -9.81 22.12 23.57
C GLN A 219 -9.31 21.58 24.91
N GLY A 220 -8.23 20.80 24.91
CA GLY A 220 -7.60 20.29 26.12
C GLY A 220 -7.00 21.39 26.98
N THR A 221 -6.46 22.45 26.39
CA THR A 221 -5.94 23.61 27.14
C THR A 221 -7.05 24.40 27.83
N ASN A 222 -8.20 24.55 27.17
CA ASN A 222 -9.35 25.30 27.68
C ASN A 222 -10.32 24.44 28.53
N SER A 223 -10.04 23.15 28.71
CA SER A 223 -10.85 22.28 29.54
C SER A 223 -10.72 22.66 31.03
N PRO A 224 -11.70 22.33 31.88
CA PRO A 224 -11.57 22.51 33.32
C PRO A 224 -10.32 21.78 33.86
N GLY A 225 -9.35 22.54 34.40
CA GLY A 225 -8.07 21.99 34.87
C GLY A 225 -6.96 21.90 33.81
N GLY A 226 -7.23 22.37 32.58
CA GLY A 226 -6.27 22.45 31.47
C GLY A 226 -5.72 21.09 31.03
N LEU A 227 -4.55 21.09 30.38
CA LEU A 227 -3.93 19.84 29.90
C LEU A 227 -3.59 18.87 31.04
N SER A 228 -3.35 19.36 32.25
CA SER A 228 -3.06 18.53 33.42
C SER A 228 -4.25 17.70 33.92
N SER A 229 -5.48 18.06 33.55
CA SER A 229 -6.68 17.29 33.91
C SER A 229 -7.08 16.25 32.87
N ILE A 230 -6.35 16.15 31.75
CA ILE A 230 -6.61 15.13 30.73
C ILE A 230 -6.06 13.78 31.21
N GLU A 231 -6.96 12.83 31.44
CA GLU A 231 -6.66 11.50 31.99
C GLU A 231 -6.11 10.52 30.94
N TRP A 232 -4.96 10.82 30.33
CA TRP A 232 -4.23 9.84 29.52
C TRP A 232 -3.37 8.93 30.43
N THR A 233 -3.20 7.67 30.02
CA THR A 233 -2.44 6.67 30.77
C THR A 233 -1.13 6.30 30.09
N VAL A 234 -0.08 6.05 30.88
CA VAL A 234 1.19 5.49 30.39
C VAL A 234 1.03 4.03 29.99
N TRP A 235 0.31 3.27 30.82
CA TRP A 235 0.09 1.83 30.72
C TRP A 235 -1.23 1.50 30.01
N PRO A 236 -1.39 0.25 29.55
CA PRO A 236 -2.65 -0.23 28.98
C PRO A 236 -3.83 0.01 29.92
N LYS A 237 -5.02 0.08 29.34
CA LYS A 237 -6.27 0.12 30.12
C LYS A 237 -6.37 -1.05 31.09
N GLU A 238 -6.97 -0.79 32.23
CA GLU A 238 -7.40 -1.85 33.15
C GLU A 238 -8.41 -2.76 32.45
N ASP A 239 -8.36 -4.06 32.79
CA ASP A 239 -9.21 -5.11 32.20
C ASP A 239 -9.21 -5.18 30.66
N LEU A 240 -8.07 -4.82 30.03
CA LEU A 240 -7.92 -4.89 28.59
C LEU A 240 -8.02 -6.32 28.07
N SER A 241 -9.09 -6.61 27.31
CA SER A 241 -9.25 -7.91 26.67
C SER A 241 -8.24 -8.13 25.55
N PHE A 242 -7.88 -9.40 25.33
CA PHE A 242 -6.96 -9.82 24.27
C PHE A 242 -7.39 -9.30 22.89
N SER A 243 -8.69 -9.39 22.57
CA SER A 243 -9.23 -8.91 21.29
C SER A 243 -9.02 -7.41 21.11
N LYS A 244 -9.36 -6.58 22.11
CA LYS A 244 -9.17 -5.12 22.04
C LYS A 244 -7.70 -4.71 21.92
N ALA A 245 -6.81 -5.44 22.61
CA ALA A 245 -5.37 -5.24 22.48
C ALA A 245 -4.92 -5.50 21.04
N PHE A 246 -5.29 -6.65 20.45
CA PHE A 246 -4.90 -7.00 19.09
C PHE A 246 -5.53 -6.11 18.03
N VAL A 247 -6.78 -5.66 18.19
CA VAL A 247 -7.38 -4.62 17.32
C VAL A 247 -6.50 -3.37 17.29
N SER A 248 -6.01 -2.93 18.46
CA SER A 248 -5.15 -1.75 18.56
C SER A 248 -3.77 -1.96 17.92
N VAL A 249 -3.15 -3.11 18.18
CA VAL A 249 -1.86 -3.47 17.54
C VAL A 249 -2.01 -3.56 16.03
N SER A 250 -3.07 -4.21 15.53
CA SER A 250 -3.35 -4.33 14.11
C SER A 250 -3.62 -2.98 13.45
N ASN A 251 -4.26 -2.03 14.14
CA ASN A 251 -4.38 -0.65 13.64
C ASN A 251 -3.02 0.03 13.46
N ILE A 252 -2.06 -0.19 14.38
CA ILE A 252 -0.69 0.31 14.21
C ILE A 252 0.02 -0.41 13.05
N VAL A 253 -0.15 -1.73 12.91
CA VAL A 253 0.39 -2.50 11.77
C VAL A 253 -0.12 -1.97 10.44
N LEU A 254 -1.41 -1.60 10.36
CA LEU A 254 -2.00 -1.08 9.13
C LEU A 254 -1.30 0.19 8.65
N ALA A 255 -0.81 1.03 9.54
CA ALA A 255 -0.10 2.26 9.18
C ALA A 255 1.17 1.98 8.35
N TYR A 256 1.70 0.76 8.40
CA TYR A 256 2.89 0.33 7.66
C TYR A 256 2.56 -0.62 6.48
N SER A 257 1.38 -0.50 5.85
CA SER A 257 0.89 -1.45 4.84
C SER A 257 1.50 -1.37 3.44
N PHE A 258 2.39 -0.42 3.17
CA PHE A 258 2.90 -0.18 1.81
C PHE A 258 3.79 -1.30 1.25
N ALA A 259 4.11 -2.33 2.04
CA ALA A 259 4.96 -3.44 1.65
C ALA A 259 4.47 -4.10 0.36
N ILE A 260 3.16 -4.23 0.18
CA ILE A 260 2.55 -4.96 -0.92
C ILE A 260 2.83 -4.37 -2.32
N GLY A 261 3.10 -3.05 -2.40
CA GLY A 261 3.44 -2.36 -3.65
C GLY A 261 4.94 -2.39 -3.99
N GLN A 262 5.81 -2.83 -3.08
CA GLN A 262 7.25 -2.62 -3.17
C GLN A 262 7.91 -3.26 -4.41
N PHE A 263 7.50 -4.47 -4.82
CA PHE A 263 8.04 -5.10 -6.03
C PHE A 263 7.74 -4.28 -7.28
N SER A 264 6.50 -3.79 -7.40
CA SER A 264 6.06 -2.98 -8.54
C SER A 264 6.70 -1.60 -8.52
N PHE A 265 6.85 -0.98 -7.35
CA PHE A 265 7.59 0.28 -7.18
C PHE A 265 9.04 0.18 -7.63
N MET A 266 9.72 -0.93 -7.29
CA MET A 266 11.09 -1.20 -7.71
C MET A 266 11.21 -1.48 -9.20
N ASP A 267 10.19 -2.08 -9.82
CA ASP A 267 10.15 -2.32 -11.26
C ASP A 267 10.13 -1.02 -12.07
N GLU A 268 9.51 0.03 -11.51
CA GLU A 268 9.47 1.34 -12.15
C GLU A 268 10.77 2.18 -11.96
N MET A 269 11.68 1.71 -11.11
CA MET A 269 12.90 2.44 -10.81
C MET A 269 13.91 2.38 -11.94
N HIS A 270 14.47 3.54 -12.31
CA HIS A 270 15.64 3.60 -13.17
C HIS A 270 16.84 2.87 -12.55
N THR A 271 16.97 2.93 -11.22
CA THR A 271 18.09 2.32 -10.48
C THR A 271 17.56 1.60 -9.23
N PRO A 272 17.08 0.35 -9.35
CA PRO A 272 16.48 -0.41 -8.25
C PRO A 272 17.40 -0.57 -7.02
N ARG A 273 18.72 -0.48 -7.19
CA ARG A 273 19.70 -0.51 -6.07
C ARG A 273 19.56 0.67 -5.11
N ASP A 274 19.00 1.79 -5.56
CA ASP A 274 18.77 2.98 -4.72
C ASP A 274 17.47 2.89 -3.90
N TYR A 275 16.69 1.82 -4.07
CA TYR A 275 15.42 1.58 -3.39
C TYR A 275 15.48 1.79 -1.87
N MET A 276 16.53 1.31 -1.19
CA MET A 276 16.62 1.46 0.25
C MET A 276 16.76 2.92 0.71
N LYS A 277 17.25 3.83 -0.15
CA LYS A 277 17.29 5.26 0.17
C LYS A 277 15.88 5.82 0.31
N SER A 278 14.94 5.38 -0.53
CA SER A 278 13.54 5.81 -0.42
C SER A 278 12.86 5.21 0.80
N ILE A 279 13.13 3.94 1.13
CA ILE A 279 12.58 3.27 2.32
C ILE A 279 13.05 3.93 3.61
N TRP A 280 14.35 4.20 3.75
CA TRP A 280 14.85 4.90 4.94
C TRP A 280 14.19 6.27 5.11
N ALA A 281 14.07 7.04 4.02
CA ALA A 281 13.45 8.36 4.08
C ALA A 281 11.94 8.28 4.39
N SER A 282 11.19 7.43 3.67
CA SER A 282 9.74 7.35 3.80
C SER A 282 9.30 6.76 5.14
N VAL A 283 9.92 5.66 5.57
CA VAL A 283 9.54 5.00 6.83
C VAL A 283 9.97 5.82 8.05
N SER A 284 11.10 6.54 7.98
CA SER A 284 11.47 7.47 9.08
C SER A 284 10.43 8.59 9.24
N ILE A 285 9.94 9.16 8.14
CA ILE A 285 8.88 10.16 8.16
C ILE A 285 7.58 9.57 8.71
N GLN A 286 7.22 8.35 8.27
CA GLN A 286 6.04 7.63 8.77
C GLN A 286 6.11 7.39 10.28
N ILE A 287 7.23 6.88 10.81
CA ILE A 287 7.42 6.69 12.25
C ILE A 287 7.14 7.98 13.01
N VAL A 288 7.65 9.12 12.52
CA VAL A 288 7.42 10.43 13.15
C VAL A 288 5.95 10.81 13.08
N ILE A 289 5.33 10.79 11.89
CA ILE A 289 3.93 11.19 11.71
C ILE A 289 3.01 10.31 12.57
N TYR A 290 3.19 9.00 12.54
CA TYR A 290 2.34 8.04 13.24
C TYR A 290 2.50 8.15 14.76
N THR A 291 3.74 8.23 15.24
CA THR A 291 4.01 8.35 16.67
C THR A 291 3.49 9.69 17.21
N LEU A 292 3.75 10.79 16.52
CA LEU A 292 3.27 12.11 16.94
C LEU A 292 1.74 12.22 16.87
N THR A 293 1.12 11.70 15.81
CA THR A 293 -0.34 11.70 15.67
C THR A 293 -0.99 10.91 16.80
N GLY A 294 -0.53 9.68 17.07
CA GLY A 294 -1.04 8.85 18.15
C GLY A 294 -0.82 9.49 19.53
N ALA A 295 0.42 9.88 19.83
CA ALA A 295 0.81 10.38 21.14
C ALA A 295 0.18 11.73 21.47
N ILE A 296 0.27 12.71 20.56
CA ILE A 296 -0.19 14.07 20.84
C ILE A 296 -1.71 14.12 20.94
N CYS A 297 -2.43 13.51 20.00
CA CYS A 297 -3.89 13.44 20.08
C CYS A 297 -4.33 12.73 21.36
N TYR A 298 -3.71 11.61 21.73
CA TYR A 298 -4.07 10.92 22.97
C TYR A 298 -3.79 11.78 24.21
N ALA A 299 -2.64 12.47 24.26
CA ALA A 299 -2.31 13.36 25.36
C ALA A 299 -3.27 14.56 25.50
N PHE A 300 -3.85 15.03 24.40
CA PHE A 300 -4.78 16.18 24.40
C PHE A 300 -6.24 15.78 24.62
N ILE A 301 -6.64 14.57 24.24
CA ILE A 301 -8.04 14.12 24.27
C ILE A 301 -8.30 13.14 25.44
N GLY A 302 -7.30 12.34 25.82
CA GLY A 302 -7.41 11.32 26.87
C GLY A 302 -8.43 10.22 26.52
N PRO A 303 -9.35 9.86 27.41
CA PRO A 303 -10.24 8.71 27.21
C PRO A 303 -11.34 8.93 26.15
N ASN A 304 -11.55 10.17 25.72
CA ASN A 304 -12.62 10.53 24.78
C ASN A 304 -12.22 10.42 23.31
N VAL A 305 -11.04 9.88 23.01
CA VAL A 305 -10.54 9.72 21.63
C VAL A 305 -11.53 8.90 20.81
N GLN A 306 -11.91 9.46 19.67
CA GLN A 306 -12.76 8.83 18.66
C GLN A 306 -11.90 8.24 17.55
N SER A 307 -12.47 7.32 16.78
CA SER A 307 -11.82 6.70 15.63
C SER A 307 -12.77 6.73 14.44
N PRO A 308 -12.44 7.42 13.33
CA PRO A 308 -11.19 8.16 13.08
C PRO A 308 -11.03 9.41 13.96
N ALA A 309 -9.77 9.77 14.25
CA ALA A 309 -9.40 10.85 15.17
C ALA A 309 -9.96 12.23 14.81
N LEU A 310 -10.29 12.48 13.53
CA LEU A 310 -10.90 13.73 13.08
C LEU A 310 -12.19 14.04 13.83
N LEU A 311 -12.94 13.01 14.25
CA LEU A 311 -14.17 13.17 15.02
C LEU A 311 -13.93 13.84 16.38
N SER A 312 -12.73 13.70 16.96
CA SER A 312 -12.38 14.30 18.25
C SER A 312 -12.09 15.79 18.20
N ALA A 313 -12.06 16.42 17.01
CA ALA A 313 -11.76 17.84 16.88
C ALA A 313 -12.93 18.78 17.29
N GLY A 314 -14.06 18.25 17.74
CA GLY A 314 -15.25 19.04 18.11
C GLY A 314 -16.10 19.45 16.90
N ASN A 315 -17.35 19.83 17.14
CA ASN A 315 -18.39 19.88 16.08
C ASN A 315 -18.00 20.71 14.83
N LEU A 316 -17.52 21.95 14.99
CA LEU A 316 -17.16 22.78 13.83
C LEU A 316 -15.87 22.30 13.16
N VAL A 317 -14.83 22.03 13.96
CA VAL A 317 -13.50 21.74 13.41
C VAL A 317 -13.43 20.34 12.83
N SER A 318 -14.19 19.36 13.33
CA SER A 318 -14.32 18.05 12.70
C SER A 318 -14.87 18.17 11.27
N LYS A 319 -15.82 19.08 11.01
CA LYS A 319 -16.33 19.33 9.64
C LYS A 319 -15.25 19.91 8.73
N ILE A 320 -14.44 20.83 9.24
CA ILE A 320 -13.33 21.44 8.50
C ILE A 320 -12.27 20.36 8.21
N ALA A 321 -11.87 19.58 9.21
CA ALA A 321 -10.88 18.52 9.09
C ALA A 321 -11.33 17.45 8.08
N PHE A 322 -12.59 17.01 8.14
CA PHE A 322 -13.14 16.08 7.15
C PHE A 322 -13.24 16.69 5.74
N GLY A 323 -13.63 17.96 5.64
CA GLY A 323 -13.64 18.69 4.36
C GLY A 323 -12.25 18.72 3.71
N VAL A 324 -11.22 18.99 4.52
CA VAL A 324 -9.81 18.95 4.09
C VAL A 324 -9.36 17.52 3.78
N ALA A 325 -9.89 16.50 4.45
CA ALA A 325 -9.55 15.08 4.22
C ALA A 325 -10.30 14.43 3.03
N LEU A 326 -11.30 15.09 2.42
CA LEU A 326 -12.05 14.52 1.30
C LEU A 326 -11.16 14.05 0.12
N PRO A 327 -10.09 14.78 -0.27
CA PRO A 327 -9.18 14.33 -1.33
C PRO A 327 -8.57 12.95 -1.00
N VAL A 328 -7.84 12.80 0.12
CA VAL A 328 -7.28 11.50 0.51
C VAL A 328 -8.34 10.41 0.68
N ILE A 329 -9.55 10.74 1.16
CA ILE A 329 -10.61 9.74 1.31
C ILE A 329 -11.02 9.18 -0.06
N PHE A 330 -11.22 10.03 -1.06
CA PHE A 330 -11.82 9.61 -2.32
C PHE A 330 -10.82 9.30 -3.43
N ILE A 331 -9.72 10.04 -3.51
CA ILE A 331 -8.66 9.82 -4.50
C ILE A 331 -7.84 8.59 -4.10
N SER A 332 -7.30 8.50 -2.89
CA SER A 332 -6.55 7.30 -2.46
C SER A 332 -7.41 6.04 -2.51
N GLY A 333 -8.70 6.13 -2.15
CA GLY A 333 -9.64 5.03 -2.30
C GLY A 333 -9.86 4.60 -3.76
N SER A 334 -9.96 5.55 -4.69
CA SER A 334 -10.11 5.22 -6.12
C SER A 334 -8.82 4.65 -6.72
N ILE A 335 -7.65 5.16 -6.30
CA ILE A 335 -6.33 4.63 -6.71
C ILE A 335 -6.22 3.15 -6.35
N ASN A 336 -6.52 2.79 -5.10
CA ASN A 336 -6.49 1.40 -4.64
C ASN A 336 -7.42 0.48 -5.46
N THR A 337 -8.59 0.99 -5.87
CA THR A 337 -9.50 0.28 -6.79
C THR A 337 -8.84 0.04 -8.15
N THR A 338 -8.27 1.09 -8.75
CA THR A 338 -7.59 1.00 -10.05
C THR A 338 -6.38 0.07 -10.00
N VAL A 339 -5.63 0.04 -8.89
CA VAL A 339 -4.49 -0.87 -8.67
C VAL A 339 -4.96 -2.32 -8.65
N ALA A 340 -5.97 -2.64 -7.83
CA ALA A 340 -6.52 -4.00 -7.74
C ALA A 340 -7.03 -4.49 -9.09
N LEU A 341 -7.76 -3.62 -9.81
CA LEU A 341 -8.44 -4.01 -11.03
C LEU A 341 -7.52 -4.05 -12.24
N ARG A 342 -6.45 -3.27 -12.29
CA ARG A 342 -5.40 -3.46 -13.31
C ARG A 342 -4.75 -4.82 -13.20
N TYR A 343 -4.51 -5.30 -11.98
CA TYR A 343 -4.02 -6.66 -11.76
C TYR A 343 -5.03 -7.71 -12.23
N VAL A 344 -6.30 -7.59 -11.84
CA VAL A 344 -7.37 -8.55 -12.23
C VAL A 344 -7.62 -8.53 -13.74
N HIS A 345 -7.86 -7.35 -14.31
CA HIS A 345 -8.16 -7.16 -15.73
C HIS A 345 -6.97 -7.54 -16.62
N GLY A 346 -5.76 -7.14 -16.21
CA GLY A 346 -4.52 -7.52 -16.85
C GLY A 346 -4.32 -9.04 -16.86
N ARG A 347 -4.81 -9.76 -15.85
CA ARG A 347 -4.79 -11.22 -15.80
C ARG A 347 -5.87 -11.86 -16.66
N MET A 348 -7.11 -11.34 -16.63
CA MET A 348 -8.23 -11.82 -17.46
C MET A 348 -7.91 -11.74 -18.96
N PHE A 349 -7.25 -10.66 -19.38
CA PHE A 349 -6.94 -10.38 -20.78
C PHE A 349 -5.44 -10.48 -21.10
N LYS A 350 -4.71 -11.36 -20.42
CA LYS A 350 -3.24 -11.49 -20.58
C LYS A 350 -2.78 -11.57 -22.05
N ASN A 351 -3.56 -12.24 -22.90
CA ASN A 351 -3.25 -12.46 -24.33
C ASN A 351 -4.16 -11.66 -25.28
N SER A 352 -4.83 -10.60 -24.82
CA SER A 352 -5.77 -9.81 -25.63
C SER A 352 -5.48 -8.31 -25.54
N VAL A 353 -5.71 -7.59 -26.65
CA VAL A 353 -5.62 -6.12 -26.70
C VAL A 353 -6.62 -5.44 -25.76
N ALA A 354 -7.69 -6.13 -25.37
CA ALA A 354 -8.67 -5.63 -24.41
C ALA A 354 -8.04 -5.18 -23.09
N ARG A 355 -6.92 -5.82 -22.68
CA ARG A 355 -6.10 -5.48 -21.49
C ARG A 355 -5.78 -4.00 -21.34
N TYR A 356 -5.61 -3.26 -22.44
CA TYR A 356 -5.20 -1.86 -22.39
C TYR A 356 -6.35 -0.87 -22.16
N VAL A 357 -7.60 -1.38 -22.01
CA VAL A 357 -8.80 -0.55 -21.80
C VAL A 357 -8.92 0.56 -22.88
N ASN A 358 -8.61 0.19 -24.12
CA ASN A 358 -8.64 1.09 -25.29
C ASN A 358 -9.60 0.59 -26.38
N THR A 359 -10.30 -0.51 -26.12
CA THR A 359 -11.33 -1.09 -26.99
C THR A 359 -12.69 -1.01 -26.31
N PRO A 360 -13.82 -1.06 -27.05
CA PRO A 360 -15.15 -1.10 -26.44
C PRO A 360 -15.32 -2.26 -25.44
N LEU A 361 -14.73 -3.43 -25.74
CA LEU A 361 -14.70 -4.58 -24.83
C LEU A 361 -13.83 -4.31 -23.60
N GLY A 362 -12.66 -3.68 -23.78
CA GLY A 362 -11.80 -3.27 -22.67
C GLY A 362 -12.51 -2.32 -21.72
N TRP A 363 -13.18 -1.29 -22.24
CA TRP A 363 -13.94 -0.32 -21.45
C TRP A 363 -15.16 -0.94 -20.76
N SER A 364 -15.94 -1.77 -21.46
CA SER A 364 -17.13 -2.39 -20.85
C SER A 364 -16.76 -3.32 -19.69
N THR A 365 -15.72 -4.13 -19.87
CA THR A 365 -15.22 -5.01 -18.80
C THR A 365 -14.56 -4.24 -17.67
N TRP A 366 -13.84 -3.16 -17.96
CA TRP A 366 -13.26 -2.28 -16.95
C TRP A 366 -14.35 -1.64 -16.07
N ILE A 367 -15.35 -0.99 -16.67
CA ILE A 367 -16.45 -0.37 -15.93
C ILE A 367 -17.22 -1.42 -15.12
N GLY A 368 -17.45 -2.61 -15.69
CA GLY A 368 -18.07 -3.73 -14.98
C GLY A 368 -17.28 -4.16 -13.75
N LEU A 369 -15.96 -4.33 -13.87
CA LEU A 369 -15.08 -4.66 -12.76
C LEU A 369 -15.05 -3.57 -11.68
N VAL A 370 -14.92 -2.30 -12.06
CA VAL A 370 -14.93 -1.15 -11.14
C VAL A 370 -16.23 -1.12 -10.35
N THR A 371 -17.36 -1.32 -11.02
CA THR A 371 -18.68 -1.34 -10.39
C THR A 371 -18.82 -2.48 -9.39
N ILE A 372 -18.49 -3.72 -9.79
CA ILE A 372 -18.59 -4.90 -8.93
C ILE A 372 -17.66 -4.75 -7.71
N PHE A 373 -16.41 -4.35 -7.94
CA PHE A 373 -15.43 -4.17 -6.87
C PHE A 373 -15.87 -3.11 -5.85
N THR A 374 -16.40 -1.98 -6.33
CA THR A 374 -16.89 -0.91 -5.45
C THR A 374 -18.13 -1.34 -4.65
N ILE A 375 -19.04 -2.10 -5.27
CA ILE A 375 -20.21 -2.66 -4.56
C ILE A 375 -19.76 -3.62 -3.45
N LEU A 376 -18.80 -4.50 -3.74
CA LEU A 376 -18.25 -5.42 -2.73
C LEU A 376 -17.55 -4.66 -1.59
N ALA A 377 -16.76 -3.64 -1.91
CA ALA A 377 -16.12 -2.78 -0.91
C ALA A 377 -17.15 -2.05 -0.03
N TRP A 378 -18.23 -1.55 -0.64
CA TRP A 378 -19.33 -0.92 0.07
C TRP A 378 -20.08 -1.90 0.99
N ILE A 379 -20.34 -3.13 0.53
CA ILE A 379 -20.94 -4.17 1.38
C ILE A 379 -20.05 -4.45 2.60
N ILE A 380 -18.73 -4.51 2.44
CA ILE A 380 -17.80 -4.68 3.56
C ILE A 380 -17.88 -3.49 4.53
N ALA A 381 -17.94 -2.26 4.01
CA ALA A 381 -18.07 -1.05 4.81
C ALA A 381 -19.36 -1.05 5.66
N GLU A 382 -20.48 -1.54 5.11
CA GLU A 382 -21.75 -1.66 5.82
C GLU A 382 -21.80 -2.85 6.78
N ALA A 383 -21.13 -3.95 6.44
CA ALA A 383 -21.05 -5.13 7.30
C ALA A 383 -20.22 -4.87 8.57
N ILE A 384 -19.22 -3.98 8.49
CA ILE A 384 -18.32 -3.63 9.58
C ILE A 384 -18.23 -2.11 9.71
N PRO A 385 -19.28 -1.42 10.19
CA PRO A 385 -19.36 0.03 10.21
C PRO A 385 -18.58 0.66 11.39
N ILE A 386 -17.53 -0.01 11.84
CA ILE A 386 -16.63 0.43 12.91
C ILE A 386 -15.24 0.55 12.28
N PHE A 387 -14.76 1.79 12.17
CA PHE A 387 -13.53 2.12 11.45
C PHE A 387 -12.33 1.30 11.95
N SER A 388 -12.03 1.35 13.26
CA SER A 388 -10.89 0.60 13.84
C SER A 388 -10.99 -0.91 13.65
N ASP A 389 -12.19 -1.48 13.68
CA ASP A 389 -12.39 -2.92 13.55
C ASP A 389 -12.16 -3.36 12.10
N LEU A 390 -12.74 -2.62 11.14
CA LEU A 390 -12.53 -2.84 9.71
C LEU A 390 -11.04 -2.77 9.34
N LEU A 391 -10.35 -1.73 9.81
CA LEU A 391 -8.91 -1.57 9.62
C LEU A 391 -8.10 -2.72 10.24
N SER A 392 -8.47 -3.16 11.45
CA SER A 392 -7.78 -4.26 12.13
C SER A 392 -7.95 -5.61 11.44
N ILE A 393 -9.11 -5.88 10.82
CA ILE A 393 -9.36 -7.10 10.06
C ILE A 393 -8.51 -7.11 8.79
N CYS A 394 -8.50 -6.01 8.04
CA CYS A 394 -7.61 -5.86 6.87
C CYS A 394 -6.15 -6.12 7.24
N SER A 395 -5.72 -5.52 8.36
CA SER A 395 -4.35 -5.59 8.81
C SER A 395 -3.93 -6.97 9.30
N SER A 396 -4.75 -7.60 10.13
CA SER A 396 -4.47 -8.92 10.69
C SER A 396 -4.47 -10.00 9.62
N LEU A 397 -5.40 -9.96 8.66
CA LEU A 397 -5.50 -10.95 7.59
C LEU A 397 -4.41 -10.81 6.53
N PHE A 398 -4.06 -9.58 6.12
CA PHE A 398 -3.24 -9.36 4.93
C PHE A 398 -1.94 -8.60 5.22
N VAL A 399 -2.05 -7.40 5.78
CA VAL A 399 -0.90 -6.49 5.95
C VAL A 399 0.21 -7.09 6.81
N SER A 400 -0.16 -7.75 7.90
CA SER A 400 0.79 -8.41 8.81
C SER A 400 1.66 -9.43 8.06
N GLY A 401 1.08 -10.11 7.07
CA GLY A 401 1.78 -11.05 6.21
C GLY A 401 2.73 -10.39 5.25
N PHE A 402 2.18 -9.55 4.38
CA PHE A 402 2.99 -8.92 3.34
C PHE A 402 4.12 -8.06 3.92
N SER A 403 3.90 -7.45 5.08
CA SER A 403 4.85 -6.52 5.70
C SER A 403 5.85 -7.20 6.63
N PHE A 404 5.49 -8.29 7.32
CA PHE A 404 6.36 -8.86 8.37
C PHE A 404 6.76 -10.31 8.15
N TYR A 405 5.82 -11.25 8.15
CA TYR A 405 6.20 -12.67 8.18
C TYR A 405 6.52 -13.25 6.79
N ILE A 406 5.88 -12.79 5.70
CA ILE A 406 6.19 -13.25 4.34
C ILE A 406 7.62 -12.85 3.93
N PRO A 407 8.08 -11.60 4.16
CA PRO A 407 9.47 -11.24 3.92
C PRO A 407 10.47 -12.14 4.65
N ALA A 408 10.21 -12.47 5.92
CA ALA A 408 11.06 -13.39 6.66
C ALA A 408 11.14 -14.78 5.97
N VAL A 409 10.01 -15.32 5.51
CA VAL A 409 9.97 -16.58 4.73
C VAL A 409 10.75 -16.44 3.42
N MET A 410 10.60 -15.33 2.70
CA MET A 410 11.36 -15.07 1.47
C MET A 410 12.87 -15.06 1.71
N TRP A 411 13.33 -14.51 2.84
CA TRP A 411 14.75 -14.57 3.20
C TRP A 411 15.26 -16.01 3.31
N PHE A 412 14.52 -16.87 4.03
CA PHE A 412 14.91 -18.28 4.22
C PHE A 412 14.93 -19.09 2.91
N VAL A 413 13.99 -18.83 2.01
CA VAL A 413 13.80 -19.64 0.79
C VAL A 413 14.57 -19.09 -0.41
N MET A 414 14.66 -17.76 -0.56
CA MET A 414 15.20 -17.12 -1.77
C MET A 414 16.60 -16.53 -1.57
N LEU A 415 16.92 -16.03 -0.36
CA LEU A 415 18.17 -15.29 -0.13
C LEU A 415 19.22 -16.08 0.64
N ARG A 416 18.83 -16.97 1.55
CA ARG A 416 19.79 -17.73 2.37
C ARG A 416 20.64 -18.65 1.51
N GLU A 417 21.94 -18.38 1.45
CA GLU A 417 22.91 -19.25 0.79
C GLU A 417 23.56 -20.20 1.82
N GLY A 418 23.33 -21.51 1.68
CA GLY A 418 23.86 -22.56 2.55
C GLY A 418 23.27 -23.95 2.24
N LYS A 419 24.04 -25.02 2.50
CA LYS A 419 23.81 -26.44 2.11
C LYS A 419 22.48 -27.12 2.51
N GLY A 420 21.50 -26.41 3.08
CA GLY A 420 20.31 -27.03 3.70
C GLY A 420 19.00 -27.01 2.90
N MET A 421 18.87 -26.20 1.84
CA MET A 421 17.62 -26.07 1.08
C MET A 421 17.85 -25.78 -0.41
N GLN A 422 18.80 -26.46 -1.04
CA GLN A 422 18.74 -26.60 -2.50
C GLN A 422 17.57 -27.54 -2.81
N ARG A 423 16.36 -26.98 -2.94
CA ARG A 423 15.28 -27.67 -3.64
C ARG A 423 15.77 -27.86 -5.07
N THR A 424 16.17 -29.08 -5.38
CA THR A 424 16.39 -29.57 -6.74
C THR A 424 15.07 -29.43 -7.50
N THR A 425 14.86 -28.29 -8.13
CA THR A 425 13.97 -28.19 -9.29
C THR A 425 14.76 -28.67 -10.49
N SER A 426 14.81 -29.98 -10.69
CA SER A 426 15.15 -30.58 -11.98
C SER A 426 14.06 -30.27 -13.01
N PRO A 427 14.43 -30.15 -14.30
CA PRO A 427 13.66 -29.45 -15.34
C PRO A 427 12.27 -30.01 -15.64
#